data_AF-A0AAW1P211-F1
#
_entry.id   AF-A0AAW1P211-F1
#
_cell.length_a   1.000
_cell.length_b   1.000
_cell.length_c   1.000
_cell.angle_alpha   90.00
_cell.angle_beta   90.00
_cell.angle_gamma   90.00
#
_symmetry.space_group_name_H-M   'P 1'
#
loop_
_entity.id
_entity.type
_entity.pdbx_description
1 polymer ?
#
loop_
_entity_poly.entity_id
_entity_poly.type
_entity_poly.pdbx_seq_one_letter_code
_entity_poly.pdbx_strand_id
1 'polypeptide(L)'
;MWLYNVRDFVTPYNLTVAELVDDISALRNSVDGTSNDDAGIQTAQGAIELVPVNSNGLVYTRTPKQVLDVVTFGAANGAGGFFPNGVNGYFAASS
;
A
#
# COMPACT_ATOMS: atom_id res chain seq x y z
N MET A 1 -19.04 5.82 -16.32
CA MET A 1 -17.80 6.10 -17.08
C MET A 1 -16.67 6.15 -16.07
N TRP A 2 -15.93 5.05 -15.88
CA TRP A 2 -14.96 4.85 -14.78
C TRP A 2 -13.59 5.50 -14.99
N LEU A 3 -13.37 6.16 -16.13
CA LEU A 3 -12.07 6.70 -16.54
C LEU A 3 -11.80 8.13 -16.05
N TYR A 4 -12.82 8.85 -15.54
CA TYR A 4 -12.69 10.27 -15.17
C TYR A 4 -11.91 10.47 -13.86
N ASN A 5 -12.23 9.66 -12.84
CA ASN A 5 -11.71 9.85 -11.49
C ASN A 5 -10.18 9.70 -11.40
N VAL A 6 -9.54 8.95 -12.30
CA VAL A 6 -8.09 8.70 -12.25
C VAL A 6 -7.28 9.94 -12.64
N ARG A 7 -7.87 10.85 -13.44
CA ARG A 7 -7.24 12.09 -13.90
C ARG A 7 -7.68 13.31 -13.09
N ASP A 8 -8.66 13.16 -12.21
CA ASP A 8 -9.14 14.24 -11.36
C ASP A 8 -8.07 14.60 -10.33
N PHE A 9 -7.91 15.90 -10.08
CA PHE A 9 -6.99 16.40 -9.08
C PHE A 9 -7.59 16.27 -7.67
N VAL A 10 -6.78 15.78 -6.74
CA VAL A 10 -7.06 15.79 -5.31
C VAL A 10 -6.69 17.18 -4.78
N THR A 11 -7.72 17.97 -4.46
CA THR A 11 -7.52 19.28 -3.83
C THR A 11 -7.24 19.11 -2.33
N PRO A 12 -6.31 19.89 -1.73
CA PRO A 12 -5.49 20.97 -2.30
C PRO A 12 -4.12 20.52 -2.87
N TYR A 13 -3.87 19.22 -3.00
CA TYR A 13 -2.52 18.68 -3.18
C TYR A 13 -1.94 18.78 -4.60
N ASN A 14 -2.72 19.24 -5.59
CA ASN A 14 -2.31 19.34 -7.00
C ASN A 14 -1.69 18.04 -7.55
N LEU A 15 -2.15 16.90 -7.03
CA LEU A 15 -1.86 15.55 -7.51
C LEU A 15 -3.14 14.99 -8.13
N THR A 16 -3.01 14.23 -9.20
CA THR A 16 -4.10 13.39 -9.68
C THR A 16 -4.40 12.27 -8.67
N VAL A 17 -5.59 11.67 -8.75
CA VAL A 17 -5.90 10.47 -7.95
C VAL A 17 -4.92 9.34 -8.25
N ALA A 18 -4.45 9.18 -9.49
CA ALA A 18 -3.41 8.21 -9.83
C ALA A 18 -2.12 8.45 -9.04
N GLU A 19 -1.57 9.67 -9.13
CA GLU A 19 -0.31 10.02 -8.45
C GLU A 19 -0.42 9.84 -6.94
N LEU A 20 -1.53 10.29 -6.33
CA LEU A 20 -1.73 10.11 -4.89
C LEU A 20 -1.78 8.62 -4.50
N VAL A 21 -2.44 7.79 -5.29
CA VAL A 21 -2.54 6.35 -4.99
C VAL A 21 -1.22 5.64 -5.21
N ASP A 22 -0.46 6.03 -6.25
CA ASP A 22 0.90 5.52 -6.48
C ASP A 22 1.82 5.87 -5.31
N ASP A 23 1.75 7.09 -4.78
CA ASP A 23 2.52 7.51 -3.60
C ASP A 23 2.16 6.70 -2.36
N ILE A 24 0.86 6.43 -2.13
CA ILE A 24 0.41 5.57 -1.01
C ILE A 24 0.92 4.13 -1.19
N SER A 25 0.87 3.58 -2.41
CA SER A 25 1.38 2.24 -2.67
C SER A 25 2.89 2.16 -2.52
N ALA A 26 3.64 3.18 -2.96
CA ALA A 26 5.07 3.28 -2.74
C ALA A 26 5.43 3.35 -1.24
N LEU A 27 4.64 4.09 -0.45
CA LEU A 27 4.82 4.13 1.01
C LEU A 27 4.63 2.75 1.63
N ARG A 28 3.55 2.02 1.28
CA ARG A 28 3.31 0.66 1.80
C ARG A 28 4.46 -0.28 1.46
N ASN A 29 4.91 -0.25 0.20
CA ASN A 29 6.02 -1.08 -0.28
C ASN A 29 7.34 -0.79 0.43
N SER A 30 7.52 0.46 0.90
CA SER A 30 8.73 0.86 1.63
C SER A 30 8.80 0.34 3.06
N VAL A 31 7.66 -0.07 3.64
CA VAL A 31 7.58 -0.49 5.05
C VAL A 31 7.17 -1.94 5.23
N ASP A 32 6.58 -2.59 4.23
CA ASP A 32 5.97 -3.92 4.38
C ASP A 32 6.87 -5.09 3.93
N GLY A 33 8.12 -4.83 3.56
CA GLY A 33 9.14 -5.86 3.32
C GLY A 33 9.94 -5.64 2.04
N THR A 34 10.40 -6.74 1.45
CA THR A 34 11.25 -6.73 0.23
C THR A 34 10.49 -7.08 -1.04
N SER A 35 9.27 -7.58 -0.93
CA SER A 35 8.42 -7.92 -2.07
C SER A 35 7.87 -6.65 -2.70
N ASN A 36 7.77 -6.61 -4.02
CA ASN A 36 7.05 -5.54 -4.72
C ASN A 36 5.62 -6.01 -5.01
N ASP A 37 4.76 -6.01 -3.99
CA ASP A 37 3.39 -6.54 -4.06
C ASP A 37 2.30 -5.47 -3.81
N ASP A 38 2.72 -4.21 -3.68
CA ASP A 38 1.88 -3.03 -3.66
C ASP A 38 1.80 -2.36 -5.03
N ALA A 39 0.59 -2.23 -5.58
CA ALA A 39 0.35 -1.54 -6.83
C ALA A 39 -0.63 -0.38 -6.65
N GLY A 40 -0.51 0.63 -7.52
CA GLY A 40 -1.50 1.69 -7.65
C GLY A 40 -2.73 1.23 -8.43
N ILE A 41 -3.50 2.19 -8.96
CA ILE A 41 -4.71 1.94 -9.77
C ILE A 41 -4.42 1.81 -11.28
N GLN A 42 -3.16 1.94 -11.66
CA GLN A 42 -2.69 1.70 -13.03
C GLN A 42 -1.43 0.84 -13.03
N THR A 43 -1.25 0.07 -14.11
CA THR A 43 0.01 -0.58 -14.41
C THR A 43 1.03 0.44 -14.90
N ALA A 44 2.32 0.06 -14.93
CA ALA A 44 3.37 0.88 -15.52
C ALA A 44 3.12 1.23 -17.01
N GLN A 45 2.25 0.48 -17.70
CA GLN A 45 1.84 0.72 -19.09
C GLN A 45 0.54 1.55 -19.21
N GLY A 46 -0.02 2.04 -18.10
CA GLY A 46 -1.22 2.88 -18.06
C GLY A 46 -2.54 2.13 -18.21
N ALA A 47 -2.53 0.79 -18.10
CA ALA A 47 -3.76 0.00 -18.01
C ALA A 47 -4.33 0.08 -16.59
N ILE A 48 -5.63 -0.09 -16.41
CA ILE A 48 -6.23 -0.09 -15.06
C ILE A 48 -5.84 -1.37 -14.33
N GLU A 49 -5.31 -1.23 -13.12
CA GLU A 49 -5.01 -2.33 -12.21
C GLU A 49 -6.11 -2.38 -11.14
N LEU A 50 -7.06 -3.31 -11.27
CA LEU A 50 -8.16 -3.45 -10.29
C LEU A 50 -7.79 -4.35 -9.12
N VAL A 51 -6.99 -5.39 -9.36
CA VAL A 51 -6.58 -6.37 -8.37
C VAL A 51 -5.12 -6.74 -8.63
N PRO A 52 -4.19 -6.39 -7.72
CA PRO A 52 -2.80 -6.76 -7.85
C PRO A 52 -2.63 -8.28 -7.80
N VAL A 53 -2.11 -8.85 -8.89
CA VAL A 53 -1.87 -10.29 -9.04
C VAL A 53 -0.47 -10.58 -9.58
N ASN A 54 0.08 -11.74 -9.24
CA ASN A 54 1.32 -12.23 -9.84
C ASN A 54 1.11 -12.72 -11.28
N SER A 55 2.19 -13.17 -11.94
CA SER A 55 2.16 -13.65 -13.33
C SER A 55 1.21 -14.84 -13.59
N ASN A 56 0.77 -15.53 -12.53
CA ASN A 56 -0.16 -16.65 -12.60
C ASN A 56 -1.61 -16.22 -12.31
N GLY A 57 -1.87 -14.92 -12.13
CA GLY A 57 -3.19 -14.39 -11.79
C GLY A 57 -3.60 -14.62 -10.34
N LEU A 58 -2.65 -14.93 -9.44
CA LEU A 58 -2.94 -15.09 -8.02
C LEU A 58 -2.74 -13.75 -7.29
N VAL A 59 -3.71 -13.41 -6.44
CA VAL A 59 -3.68 -12.21 -5.60
C VAL A 59 -2.52 -12.27 -4.62
N TYR A 60 -1.79 -11.17 -4.48
CA TYR A 60 -0.74 -11.05 -3.48
C TYR A 60 -1.30 -11.15 -2.06
N THR A 61 -0.63 -11.89 -1.19
CA THR A 61 -1.01 -12.05 0.21
C THR A 61 -0.10 -11.22 1.10
N ARG A 62 -0.60 -10.78 2.26
CA ARG A 62 0.21 -10.16 3.31
C ARG A 62 0.23 -11.02 4.55
N THR A 63 1.40 -11.12 5.18
CA THR A 63 1.50 -11.67 6.53
C THR A 63 0.98 -10.66 7.57
N PRO A 64 0.59 -11.11 8.77
CA PRO A 64 0.22 -10.20 9.85
C PRO A 64 1.31 -9.16 10.18
N LYS A 65 2.60 -9.51 10.03
CA LYS A 65 3.69 -8.56 10.27
C LYS A 65 3.74 -7.46 9.20
N GLN A 66 3.57 -7.80 7.92
CA GLN A 66 3.52 -6.79 6.86
C GLN A 66 2.34 -5.83 7.08
N VAL A 67 1.18 -6.35 7.50
CA VAL A 67 0.04 -5.50 7.87
C VAL A 67 0.38 -4.57 9.05
N LEU A 68 1.04 -5.08 10.08
CA LEU A 68 1.48 -4.27 11.22
C LEU A 68 2.42 -3.14 10.77
N ASP A 69 3.42 -3.46 9.95
CA ASP A 69 4.41 -2.49 9.50
C ASP A 69 3.74 -1.41 8.63
N VAL A 70 2.79 -1.76 7.76
CA VAL A 70 1.99 -0.77 7.00
C VAL A 70 1.24 0.18 7.94
N VAL A 71 0.49 -0.32 8.92
CA VAL A 71 -0.35 0.55 9.76
C VAL A 71 0.43 1.36 10.79
N THR A 72 1.66 0.94 11.09
CA THR A 72 2.58 1.65 12.00
C THR A 72 3.65 2.46 11.27
N PHE A 73 3.63 2.49 9.93
CA PHE A 73 4.65 3.11 9.08
C PHE A 73 6.08 2.60 9.38
N GLY A 74 6.22 1.29 9.60
CA GLY A 74 7.50 0.63 9.82
C GLY A 74 8.13 0.92 11.19
N ALA A 75 7.36 1.42 12.16
CA ALA A 75 7.88 1.70 13.50
C ALA A 75 8.44 0.42 14.14
N ALA A 76 9.73 0.42 14.45
CA ALA A 76 10.44 -0.77 14.95
C ALA A 76 9.87 -1.33 16.27
N ASN A 77 9.25 -0.48 17.09
CA ASN A 77 8.59 -0.86 18.34
C ASN A 77 7.09 -1.18 18.18
N GLY A 78 6.57 -1.18 16.94
CA GLY A 78 5.15 -1.40 16.65
C GLY A 78 4.22 -0.26 17.08
N ALA A 79 4.76 0.93 17.38
CA ALA A 79 4.00 2.11 17.80
C ALA A 79 4.35 3.31 16.91
N GLY A 80 3.39 3.73 16.08
CA GLY A 80 3.58 4.75 15.05
C GLY A 80 2.40 4.79 14.09
N GLY A 81 2.46 5.67 13.10
CA GLY A 81 1.42 5.80 12.08
C GLY A 81 0.02 5.96 12.67
N PHE A 82 -0.90 5.07 12.29
CA PHE A 82 -2.28 5.08 12.77
C PHE A 82 -2.44 4.59 14.21
N PHE A 83 -1.42 3.93 14.76
CA PHE A 83 -1.39 3.39 16.11
C PHE A 83 -0.22 3.99 16.90
N PRO A 84 -0.29 5.29 17.26
CA PRO A 84 0.84 5.98 17.90
C PRO A 84 1.23 5.40 19.26
N ASN A 85 0.29 4.72 19.94
CA ASN A 85 0.53 4.04 21.22
C ASN A 85 0.74 2.52 21.05
N GLY A 86 0.86 2.05 19.80
CA GLY A 86 0.92 0.64 19.46
C GLY A 86 -0.44 -0.05 19.42
N VAL A 87 -0.40 -1.31 19.00
CA VAL A 87 -1.56 -2.20 18.91
C VAL A 87 -1.52 -3.25 20.03
N ASN A 88 -2.69 -3.68 20.49
CA ASN A 88 -2.79 -4.79 21.43
C ASN A 88 -2.78 -6.11 20.63
N GLY A 89 -1.61 -6.69 20.39
CA GLY A 89 -1.50 -7.96 19.66
C GLY A 89 -0.11 -8.61 19.76
N TYR A 90 -0.09 -9.95 19.71
CA TYR A 90 1.14 -10.73 19.63
C TYR A 90 1.43 -11.01 18.15
N PHE A 91 2.41 -10.33 17.57
CA PHE A 91 2.87 -10.59 16.21
C PHE A 91 4.09 -11.49 16.34
N ALA A 92 3.90 -12.79 16.15
CA ALA A 92 5.02 -13.71 16.12
C ALA A 92 5.96 -13.30 14.97
N ALA A 93 7.12 -12.74 15.31
CA ALA A 93 8.18 -12.53 14.34
C ALA A 93 8.73 -13.93 14.02
N SER A 94 8.46 -14.43 12.82
CA SER A 94 9.28 -15.53 12.30
C SER A 94 10.65 -14.93 11.97
N SER A 95 11.62 -15.25 12.82
CA SER A 95 13.06 -15.03 12.58
C SER A 95 13.55 -15.87 11.41
#